data_AF-A0A1H5QGF5-F1
#
_entry.id   AF-A0A1H5QGF5-F1
#
_cell.length_a   1.000
_cell.length_b   1.000
_cell.length_c   1.000
_cell.angle_alpha   90.00
_cell.angle_beta   90.00
_cell.angle_gamma   90.00
#
_symmetry.space_group_name_H-M   'P 1'
#
loop_
_entity.id
_entity.type
_entity.pdbx_description
1 polymer ?
#
loop_
_entity_poly.entity_id
_entity_poly.type
_entity_poly.pdbx_seq_one_letter_code
_entity_poly.pdbx_strand_id
1 'polypeptide(L)'
;MLDRFLESAATLSTPTLGGHGEVTAWLAETTARGSFTTEAIPFAELDGWSFDPDTGDLGHRSGGFFTIRGLDVHDPAGVVTAWTQPIIHQPEVGVLGILVKEIDGVLCLLMQAKMEPGNVNVIQLSPTVQATRSNFLRLHGGAATKYLEHFTEPGRGTVLVDVLHSEQGGRFFRKRNRNIIVETTEDVPLHEGFRWFTLGQVHELLRQDNMVNMDSRTVLACLPMNATARPPERRAGELGPAIVESFRQDPEPAGIQNWLNQAKGACELTAKLAPLRDVGRWTRGERVIAHEEGRYFEVVAMSVTATGREVRSWTQPLIAPCGTGLVGFLASRARGYLEVLLQTRVEAGTPDIVELGPTVQCMPDNYLHLAPERRPPFLDHVRTAQGKDVKYDVVLSEEGGRFYRAENRYRIVEVADDVRFAATPPGFRWASLAQLSALIPHSGYLNVEARSLLACMRALC
;
A
#
# COMPACT_ATOMS: atom_id res chain seq x y z
N MET A 1 15.94 -10.67 18.77
CA MET A 1 15.31 -9.55 18.02
C MET A 1 13.98 -9.99 17.42
N LEU A 2 13.95 -11.08 16.64
CA LEU A 2 12.73 -11.61 16.00
C LEU A 2 11.64 -12.09 16.97
N ASP A 3 12.02 -12.76 18.06
CA ASP A 3 11.05 -13.29 19.04
C ASP A 3 10.22 -12.18 19.72
N ARG A 4 10.74 -10.94 19.77
CA ARG A 4 10.06 -9.79 20.38
C ARG A 4 8.86 -9.29 19.56
N PHE A 5 8.94 -9.39 18.22
CA PHE A 5 7.78 -9.08 17.37
C PHE A 5 6.70 -10.15 17.48
N LEU A 6 7.07 -11.42 17.73
CA LEU A 6 6.11 -12.50 17.95
C LEU A 6 5.40 -12.33 19.30
N GLU A 7 6.12 -11.97 20.36
CA GLU A 7 5.54 -11.61 21.65
C GLU A 7 4.62 -10.38 21.54
N SER A 8 5.04 -9.35 20.81
CA SER A 8 4.21 -8.20 20.48
C SER A 8 2.95 -8.58 19.70
N ALA A 9 3.05 -9.49 18.74
CA ALA A 9 1.91 -10.01 17.96
C ALA A 9 0.93 -10.80 18.83
N ALA A 10 1.43 -11.50 19.86
CA ALA A 10 0.63 -12.25 20.82
C ALA A 10 -0.05 -11.35 21.88
N THR A 11 0.44 -10.14 22.08
CA THR A 11 -0.06 -9.19 23.09
C THR A 11 -1.16 -8.31 22.48
N LEU A 12 -2.33 -8.27 23.11
CA LEU A 12 -3.55 -7.66 22.55
C LEU A 12 -4.07 -6.47 23.34
N SER A 13 -3.39 -6.16 24.43
CA SER A 13 -3.71 -5.02 25.27
C SER A 13 -2.43 -4.46 25.85
N THR A 14 -2.37 -3.15 25.95
CA THR A 14 -1.34 -2.47 26.73
C THR A 14 -1.98 -1.75 27.91
N PRO A 15 -1.25 -1.50 29.01
CA PRO A 15 -1.76 -0.67 30.10
C PRO A 15 -2.16 0.75 29.66
N THR A 16 -1.54 1.27 28.59
CA THR A 16 -1.71 2.64 28.11
C THR A 16 -2.84 2.82 27.09
N LEU A 17 -3.21 1.78 26.33
CA LEU A 17 -4.23 1.85 25.28
C LEU A 17 -5.40 0.89 25.50
N GLY A 18 -5.30 -0.06 26.45
CA GLY A 18 -6.32 -1.07 26.66
C GLY A 18 -6.33 -2.11 25.55
N GLY A 19 -7.45 -2.83 25.37
CA GLY A 19 -7.62 -3.83 24.33
C GLY A 19 -8.30 -3.27 23.08
N HIS A 20 -8.88 -4.17 22.29
CA HIS A 20 -9.54 -3.83 21.03
C HIS A 20 -10.63 -2.74 21.15
N GLY A 21 -11.45 -2.82 22.21
CA GLY A 21 -12.53 -1.86 22.44
C GLY A 21 -12.03 -0.46 22.70
N GLU A 22 -10.99 -0.33 23.52
CA GLU A 22 -10.36 0.96 23.82
C GLU A 22 -9.60 1.54 22.62
N VAL A 23 -8.94 0.69 21.82
CA VAL A 23 -8.31 1.08 20.55
C VAL A 23 -9.33 1.69 19.59
N THR A 24 -10.44 1.01 19.35
CA THR A 24 -11.49 1.47 18.43
C THR A 24 -12.19 2.71 18.96
N ALA A 25 -12.44 2.78 20.27
CA ALA A 25 -12.98 3.97 20.92
C ALA A 25 -12.03 5.18 20.77
N TRP A 26 -10.73 5.00 20.93
CA TRP A 26 -9.73 6.06 20.75
C TRP A 26 -9.71 6.60 19.31
N LEU A 27 -9.77 5.72 18.31
CA LEU A 27 -9.83 6.13 16.90
C LEU A 27 -11.13 6.89 16.59
N ALA A 28 -12.26 6.38 17.09
CA ALA A 28 -13.56 7.04 16.93
C ALA A 28 -13.60 8.41 17.61
N GLU A 29 -13.07 8.52 18.83
CA GLU A 29 -12.95 9.79 19.55
C GLU A 29 -12.04 10.78 18.81
N THR A 30 -10.89 10.31 18.32
CA THR A 30 -9.97 11.15 17.55
C THR A 30 -10.64 11.67 16.27
N THR A 31 -11.46 10.84 15.63
CA THR A 31 -12.25 11.22 14.46
C THR A 31 -13.32 12.25 14.81
N ALA A 32 -14.06 12.06 15.91
CA ALA A 32 -15.12 12.96 16.34
C ALA A 32 -14.61 14.33 16.83
N ARG A 33 -13.39 14.40 17.38
CA ARG A 33 -12.78 15.65 17.86
C ARG A 33 -12.38 16.60 16.73
N GLY A 34 -12.09 16.09 15.54
CA GLY A 34 -11.76 16.92 14.38
C GLY A 34 -12.96 17.10 13.46
N SER A 35 -13.24 18.33 13.05
CA SER A 35 -14.10 18.55 11.87
C SER A 35 -13.23 18.68 10.62
N PHE A 36 -13.50 17.79 9.66
CA PHE A 36 -12.80 17.72 8.39
C PHE A 36 -13.83 17.62 7.28
N THR A 37 -13.70 18.48 6.28
CA THR A 37 -14.52 18.41 5.06
C THR A 37 -13.61 18.35 3.85
N THR A 38 -13.92 17.42 2.96
CA THR A 38 -13.30 17.32 1.64
C THR A 38 -14.40 17.48 0.61
N GLU A 39 -14.32 18.53 -0.19
CA GLU A 39 -15.34 18.88 -1.19
C GLU A 39 -14.69 18.99 -2.57
N ALA A 40 -15.34 18.39 -3.57
CA ALA A 40 -14.88 18.52 -4.95
C ALA A 40 -15.11 19.96 -5.44
N ILE A 41 -14.12 20.53 -6.12
CA ILE A 41 -14.15 21.88 -6.68
C ILE A 41 -13.79 21.87 -8.18
N PRO A 42 -14.14 22.90 -8.95
CA PRO A 42 -13.55 23.13 -10.27
C PRO A 42 -12.03 23.24 -10.18
N PHE A 43 -11.32 22.83 -11.23
CA PHE A 43 -9.87 23.04 -11.29
C PHE A 43 -9.47 24.52 -11.21
N ALA A 44 -10.33 25.42 -11.68
CA ALA A 44 -10.12 26.87 -11.61
C ALA A 44 -10.10 27.43 -10.18
N GLU A 45 -10.64 26.68 -9.20
CA GLU A 45 -10.65 27.06 -7.78
C GLU A 45 -9.46 26.48 -7.00
N LEU A 46 -8.57 25.71 -7.64
CA LEU A 46 -7.35 25.26 -6.98
C LEU A 46 -6.46 26.46 -6.64
N ASP A 47 -6.19 26.68 -5.35
CA ASP A 47 -5.17 27.61 -4.90
C ASP A 47 -3.78 26.97 -5.00
N GLY A 48 -2.89 27.64 -5.73
CA GLY A 48 -1.50 27.25 -5.88
C GLY A 48 -1.23 26.17 -6.90
N TRP A 49 -2.26 25.59 -7.50
CA TRP A 49 -2.10 24.66 -8.62
C TRP A 49 -2.60 25.29 -9.91
N SER A 50 -1.91 25.01 -11.01
CA SER A 50 -2.31 25.49 -12.33
C SER A 50 -1.88 24.51 -13.41
N PHE A 51 -2.62 24.51 -14.52
CA PHE A 51 -2.19 23.83 -15.73
C PHE A 51 -1.16 24.68 -16.46
N ASP A 52 -0.04 24.06 -16.81
CA ASP A 52 0.98 24.69 -17.64
C ASP A 52 0.44 24.96 -19.07
N PRO A 53 0.64 26.17 -19.62
CA PRO A 53 0.05 26.58 -20.90
C PRO A 53 0.69 25.89 -22.12
N ASP A 54 1.86 25.25 -21.99
CA ASP A 54 2.58 24.61 -23.09
C ASP A 54 2.44 23.08 -23.06
N THR A 55 2.46 22.50 -21.87
CA THR A 55 2.40 21.03 -21.67
C THR A 55 1.04 20.56 -21.19
N GLY A 56 0.24 21.44 -20.58
CA GLY A 56 -0.99 21.07 -19.91
C GLY A 56 -0.79 20.31 -18.60
N ASP A 57 0.45 20.14 -18.13
CA ASP A 57 0.73 19.44 -16.86
C ASP A 57 0.14 20.23 -15.68
N LEU A 58 -0.47 19.53 -14.71
CA LEU A 58 -0.99 20.16 -13.49
C LEU A 58 0.08 20.12 -12.40
N GLY A 59 0.56 21.28 -11.98
CA GLY A 59 1.60 21.40 -10.96
C GLY A 59 1.32 22.51 -9.96
N HIS A 60 2.03 22.48 -8.84
CA HIS A 60 1.95 23.52 -7.82
C HIS A 60 2.99 24.63 -8.07
N ARG A 61 2.62 25.89 -7.84
CA ARG A 61 3.44 27.11 -8.06
C ARG A 61 4.80 27.08 -7.35
N SER A 62 4.93 26.33 -6.25
CA SER A 62 6.19 26.20 -5.52
C SER A 62 7.18 25.22 -6.15
N GLY A 63 6.74 24.42 -7.13
CA GLY A 63 7.51 23.28 -7.66
C GLY A 63 7.61 22.07 -6.72
N GLY A 64 7.04 22.14 -5.52
CA GLY A 64 6.97 21.03 -4.57
C GLY A 64 5.76 20.11 -4.76
N PHE A 65 5.56 19.19 -3.82
CA PHE A 65 4.50 18.18 -3.82
C PHE A 65 4.63 17.17 -4.96
N PHE A 66 3.82 17.29 -6.00
CA PHE A 66 3.78 16.39 -7.15
C PHE A 66 3.20 17.12 -8.35
N THR A 67 3.25 16.47 -9.51
CA THR A 67 2.61 16.93 -10.75
C THR A 67 1.73 15.83 -11.33
N ILE A 68 0.66 16.20 -12.03
CA ILE A 68 -0.05 15.28 -12.92
C ILE A 68 0.46 15.55 -14.34
N ARG A 69 1.07 14.53 -14.95
CA ARG A 69 1.65 14.58 -16.29
C ARG A 69 0.98 13.53 -17.18
N GLY A 70 1.32 13.53 -18.47
CA GLY A 70 1.05 12.40 -19.34
C GLY A 70 2.09 11.28 -19.19
N LEU A 71 1.65 10.06 -19.47
CA LEU A 71 2.50 8.89 -19.69
C LEU A 71 2.16 8.32 -21.06
N ASP A 72 3.18 8.14 -21.89
CA ASP A 72 3.10 7.43 -23.17
C ASP A 72 3.73 6.04 -23.00
N VAL A 73 2.94 5.00 -23.30
CA VAL A 73 3.32 3.62 -23.06
C VAL A 73 3.20 2.81 -24.34
N HIS A 74 4.24 2.03 -24.63
CA HIS A 74 4.30 1.10 -25.74
C HIS A 74 4.71 -0.28 -25.23
N ASP A 75 3.83 -1.27 -25.40
CA ASP A 75 3.97 -2.66 -24.96
C ASP A 75 3.71 -3.63 -26.12
N PRO A 76 4.73 -3.95 -26.94
CA PRO A 76 4.56 -4.79 -28.14
C PRO A 76 3.93 -6.16 -27.88
N ALA A 77 4.15 -6.70 -26.67
CA ALA A 77 3.69 -8.03 -26.26
C ALA A 77 2.34 -7.98 -25.50
N GLY A 78 1.83 -6.78 -25.21
CA GLY A 78 0.59 -6.58 -24.45
C GLY A 78 -0.67 -6.77 -25.29
N VAL A 79 -1.80 -7.03 -24.61
CA VAL A 79 -3.14 -7.06 -25.24
C VAL A 79 -3.50 -5.68 -25.82
N VAL A 80 -3.07 -4.61 -25.14
CA VAL A 80 -3.12 -3.23 -25.62
C VAL A 80 -1.67 -2.83 -25.89
N THR A 81 -1.33 -2.64 -27.17
CA THR A 81 0.06 -2.46 -27.58
C THR A 81 0.61 -1.06 -27.36
N ALA A 82 -0.28 -0.06 -27.25
CA ALA A 82 0.09 1.29 -26.87
C ALA A 82 -1.09 2.01 -26.22
N TRP A 83 -0.81 2.86 -25.23
CA TRP A 83 -1.80 3.75 -24.65
C TRP A 83 -1.13 4.97 -24.04
N THR A 84 -1.95 5.98 -23.75
CA THR A 84 -1.53 7.11 -22.93
C THR A 84 -2.45 7.26 -21.73
N GLN A 85 -1.96 7.83 -20.65
CA GLN A 85 -2.77 8.11 -19.46
C GLN A 85 -2.19 9.28 -18.65
N PRO A 86 -2.99 9.95 -17.81
CA PRO A 86 -2.45 10.77 -16.74
C PRO A 86 -1.65 9.91 -15.76
N ILE A 87 -0.63 10.50 -15.15
CA ILE A 87 0.22 9.84 -14.16
C ILE A 87 0.69 10.85 -13.11
N ILE A 88 0.76 10.43 -11.85
CA ILE A 88 1.38 11.22 -10.79
C ILE A 88 2.90 11.15 -10.96
N HIS A 89 3.55 12.29 -11.12
CA HIS A 89 5.00 12.38 -11.12
C HIS A 89 5.49 13.13 -9.87
N GLN A 90 6.13 12.37 -8.98
CA GLN A 90 6.76 12.86 -7.77
C GLN A 90 8.12 12.16 -7.61
N PRO A 91 9.21 12.71 -8.16
CA PRO A 91 10.52 12.06 -8.16
C PRO A 91 11.19 12.04 -6.77
N GLU A 92 10.62 12.75 -5.79
CA GLU A 92 11.10 12.76 -4.41
C GLU A 92 10.85 11.42 -3.70
N VAL A 93 11.84 10.92 -2.96
CA VAL A 93 11.67 9.80 -2.03
C VAL A 93 11.15 10.34 -0.70
N GLY A 94 9.98 9.87 -0.28
CA GLY A 94 9.42 10.14 1.05
C GLY A 94 9.90 9.12 2.08
N VAL A 95 9.67 9.40 3.36
CA VAL A 95 9.94 8.49 4.47
C VAL A 95 8.61 8.00 5.03
N LEU A 96 8.50 6.67 5.13
CA LEU A 96 7.44 5.93 5.80
C LEU A 96 8.10 5.19 6.98
N GLY A 97 8.03 5.78 8.16
CA GLY A 97 8.78 5.37 9.34
C GLY A 97 7.89 4.87 10.46
N ILE A 98 8.18 3.68 10.98
CA ILE A 98 7.60 3.17 12.23
C ILE A 98 8.70 3.13 13.31
N LEU A 99 8.48 3.88 14.39
CA LEU A 99 9.32 3.86 15.58
C LEU A 99 8.82 2.74 16.49
N VAL A 100 9.74 1.91 16.98
CA VAL A 100 9.44 0.85 17.94
C VAL A 100 10.21 1.05 19.23
N LYS A 101 9.58 0.69 20.36
CA LYS A 101 10.16 0.80 21.70
C LYS A 101 9.58 -0.29 22.59
N GLU A 102 10.41 -0.86 23.46
CA GLU A 102 9.93 -1.78 24.48
C GLU A 102 9.24 -1.01 25.62
N ILE A 103 8.01 -1.42 25.93
CA ILE A 103 7.18 -0.87 27.00
C ILE A 103 6.69 -2.05 27.82
N ASP A 104 7.04 -2.06 29.12
CA ASP A 104 6.71 -3.14 30.04
C ASP A 104 7.09 -4.54 29.52
N GLY A 105 8.26 -4.64 28.87
CA GLY A 105 8.81 -5.89 28.32
C GLY A 105 8.28 -6.26 26.92
N VAL A 106 7.30 -5.52 26.38
CA VAL A 106 6.71 -5.82 25.05
C VAL A 106 7.09 -4.74 24.05
N LEU A 107 7.56 -5.16 22.87
CA LEU A 107 7.87 -4.23 21.78
C LEU A 107 6.57 -3.58 21.26
N CYS A 108 6.48 -2.26 21.29
CA CYS A 108 5.35 -1.49 20.80
C CYS A 108 5.76 -0.61 19.62
N LEU A 109 4.80 -0.32 18.74
CA LEU A 109 4.90 0.50 17.54
C LEU A 109 4.22 1.85 17.81
N LEU A 110 4.90 2.97 17.58
CA LEU A 110 4.29 4.30 17.71
C LEU A 110 3.49 4.61 16.45
N MET A 111 2.17 4.48 16.53
CA MET A 111 1.30 4.67 15.38
C MET A 111 0.55 6.00 15.47
N GLN A 112 0.19 6.56 14.32
CA GLN A 112 -0.51 7.84 14.24
C GLN A 112 -1.95 7.63 13.74
N ALA A 113 -2.93 8.20 14.44
CA ALA A 113 -4.24 8.45 13.88
C ALA A 113 -4.14 9.64 12.91
N LYS A 114 -4.07 9.35 11.62
CA LYS A 114 -3.78 10.34 10.58
C LYS A 114 -5.00 10.60 9.71
N MET A 115 -5.36 11.88 9.62
CA MET A 115 -6.27 12.36 8.60
C MET A 115 -5.52 12.58 7.29
N GLU A 116 -6.10 12.08 6.20
CA GLU A 116 -5.72 12.40 4.83
C GLU A 116 -6.99 12.70 4.02
N PRO A 117 -6.95 13.66 3.08
CA PRO A 117 -8.16 14.19 2.44
C PRO A 117 -8.93 13.16 1.60
N GLY A 118 -8.22 12.14 1.10
CA GLY A 118 -8.77 11.06 0.32
C GLY A 118 -9.16 9.81 1.11
N ASN A 119 -8.94 9.76 2.43
CA ASN A 119 -9.35 8.62 3.25
C ASN A 119 -10.87 8.45 3.23
N VAL A 120 -11.35 7.20 3.11
CA VAL A 120 -12.79 6.88 3.06
C VAL A 120 -13.48 7.24 4.38
N ASN A 121 -12.81 6.95 5.51
CA ASN A 121 -13.25 7.16 6.88
C ASN A 121 -12.52 8.33 7.59
N VAL A 122 -11.93 9.25 6.81
CA VAL A 122 -11.17 10.43 7.28
C VAL A 122 -9.87 10.07 8.01
N ILE A 123 -9.93 9.34 9.12
CA ILE A 123 -8.77 8.94 9.93
C ILE A 123 -8.47 7.45 9.75
N GLN A 124 -7.20 7.16 9.51
CA GLN A 124 -6.65 5.81 9.49
C GLN A 124 -5.38 5.74 10.31
N LEU A 125 -4.98 4.53 10.70
CA LEU A 125 -3.73 4.30 11.40
C LEU A 125 -2.56 4.34 10.40
N SER A 126 -1.69 5.33 10.54
CA SER A 126 -0.50 5.52 9.72
C SER A 126 0.80 5.22 10.48
N PRO A 127 1.94 5.15 9.77
CA PRO A 127 3.25 5.07 10.41
C PRO A 127 3.48 6.27 11.34
N THR A 128 4.48 6.16 12.22
CA THR A 128 4.95 7.28 13.06
C THR A 128 5.26 8.52 12.23
N VAL A 129 5.92 8.31 11.10
CA VAL A 129 6.27 9.38 10.15
C VAL A 129 5.82 8.97 8.77
N GLN A 130 5.02 9.81 8.15
CA GLN A 130 4.67 9.76 6.74
C GLN A 130 4.93 11.16 6.16
N ALA A 131 6.09 11.33 5.52
CA ALA A 131 6.55 12.65 5.10
C ALA A 131 7.30 12.61 3.76
N THR A 132 6.92 13.53 2.89
CA THR A 132 7.63 13.79 1.62
C THR A 132 8.80 14.73 1.86
N ARG A 133 9.74 14.80 0.90
CA ARG A 133 10.84 15.77 0.96
C ARG A 133 10.35 17.22 0.96
N SER A 134 9.30 17.51 0.20
CA SER A 134 8.61 18.80 0.25
C SER A 134 8.13 19.18 1.68
N ASN A 135 7.72 18.21 2.49
CA ASN A 135 7.38 18.43 3.90
C ASN A 135 8.63 18.63 4.78
N PHE A 136 9.73 17.91 4.53
CA PHE A 136 11.01 18.14 5.22
C PHE A 136 11.51 19.56 5.06
N LEU A 137 11.42 20.08 3.84
CA LEU A 137 11.81 21.45 3.49
C LEU A 137 10.76 22.49 3.91
N ARG A 138 9.64 22.07 4.52
CA ARG A 138 8.53 22.92 4.98
C ARG A 138 8.00 23.84 3.87
N LEU A 139 7.93 23.35 2.63
CA LEU A 139 7.40 24.12 1.50
C LEU A 139 5.90 24.45 1.65
N HIS A 140 5.20 23.78 2.57
CA HIS A 140 3.82 24.07 2.97
C HIS A 140 3.71 25.16 4.07
N GLY A 141 4.82 25.68 4.60
CA GLY A 141 4.85 26.76 5.59
C GLY A 141 4.40 26.38 7.02
N GLY A 142 4.32 25.10 7.36
CA GLY A 142 3.86 24.61 8.67
C GLY A 142 4.98 24.04 9.55
N ALA A 143 4.61 23.55 10.73
CA ALA A 143 5.50 22.95 11.71
C ALA A 143 6.28 21.74 11.19
N ALA A 144 7.39 21.42 11.86
CA ALA A 144 8.18 20.24 11.57
C ALA A 144 7.36 18.96 11.76
N THR A 145 7.61 17.96 10.91
CA THR A 145 7.08 16.60 11.10
C THR A 145 7.60 16.03 12.42
N LYS A 146 6.69 15.75 13.35
CA LYS A 146 6.99 15.12 14.64
C LYS A 146 7.74 13.80 14.45
N TYR A 147 8.75 13.54 15.29
CA TYR A 147 9.56 12.31 15.33
C TYR A 147 10.42 12.03 14.10
N LEU A 148 10.51 12.96 13.15
CA LEU A 148 11.29 12.77 11.93
C LEU A 148 12.77 12.48 12.23
N GLU A 149 13.32 13.11 13.26
CA GLU A 149 14.70 12.99 13.69
C GLU A 149 15.11 11.54 13.92
N HIS A 150 14.20 10.67 14.38
CA HIS A 150 14.51 9.24 14.58
C HIS A 150 14.82 8.48 13.28
N PHE A 151 14.40 9.00 12.13
CA PHE A 151 14.56 8.35 10.83
C PHE A 151 15.60 9.02 9.94
N THR A 152 16.04 10.24 10.31
CA THR A 152 16.98 11.04 9.52
C THR A 152 18.31 11.29 10.22
N GLU A 153 18.34 11.32 11.55
CA GLU A 153 19.55 11.62 12.31
C GLU A 153 20.21 10.33 12.82
N PRO A 154 21.54 10.18 12.66
CA PRO A 154 22.26 9.03 13.19
C PRO A 154 22.24 9.02 14.73
N GLY A 155 22.18 7.83 15.33
CA GLY A 155 22.31 7.64 16.78
C GLY A 155 21.00 7.76 17.58
N ARG A 156 19.87 8.07 16.95
CA ARG A 156 18.54 8.17 17.59
C ARG A 156 17.82 6.82 17.79
N GLY A 157 18.49 5.71 17.43
CA GLY A 157 17.99 4.35 17.52
C GLY A 157 18.75 3.35 16.64
N THR A 158 18.32 2.10 16.67
CA THR A 158 18.83 0.99 15.86
C THR A 158 17.88 0.75 14.69
N VAL A 159 18.40 0.82 13.46
CA VAL A 159 17.63 0.52 12.25
C VAL A 159 17.40 -0.99 12.16
N LEU A 160 16.13 -1.40 12.15
CA LEU A 160 15.70 -2.80 11.98
C LEU A 160 15.36 -3.13 10.53
N VAL A 161 14.82 -2.14 9.81
CA VAL A 161 14.42 -2.21 8.40
C VAL A 161 14.76 -0.88 7.77
N ASP A 162 15.34 -0.87 6.58
CA ASP A 162 15.51 0.33 5.75
C ASP A 162 15.61 -0.07 4.29
N VAL A 163 14.53 0.16 3.54
CA VAL A 163 14.42 -0.29 2.15
C VAL A 163 13.61 0.69 1.32
N LEU A 164 14.02 0.88 0.07
CA LEU A 164 13.21 1.62 -0.92
C LEU A 164 12.22 0.66 -1.56
N HIS A 165 10.94 1.02 -1.52
CA HIS A 165 9.89 0.28 -2.23
C HIS A 165 9.14 1.17 -3.21
N SER A 166 8.69 0.55 -4.30
CA SER A 166 7.80 1.12 -5.31
C SER A 166 6.41 1.40 -4.74
N GLU A 167 5.74 2.41 -5.29
CA GLU A 167 4.30 2.63 -5.13
C GLU A 167 3.52 2.10 -6.34
N GLN A 168 2.21 2.36 -6.43
CA GLN A 168 1.32 1.81 -7.48
C GLN A 168 1.79 2.27 -8.88
N GLY A 169 2.38 1.36 -9.66
CA GLY A 169 2.92 1.63 -11.00
C GLY A 169 1.85 1.98 -12.04
N GLY A 170 0.59 1.64 -11.78
CA GLY A 170 -0.54 2.09 -12.60
C GLY A 170 -0.92 3.57 -12.42
N ARG A 171 -0.41 4.26 -11.38
CA ARG A 171 -0.83 5.64 -11.01
C ARG A 171 0.33 6.58 -10.72
N PHE A 172 1.47 6.07 -10.29
CA PHE A 172 2.70 6.83 -10.09
C PHE A 172 3.75 6.51 -11.14
N PHE A 173 4.47 7.53 -11.61
CA PHE A 173 5.66 7.35 -12.41
C PHE A 173 6.91 7.22 -11.53
N ARG A 174 7.44 6.00 -11.50
CA ARG A 174 8.71 5.57 -10.88
C ARG A 174 8.87 6.01 -9.43
N LYS A 175 7.76 6.13 -8.70
CA LYS A 175 7.74 6.55 -7.31
C LYS A 175 8.31 5.46 -6.43
N ARG A 176 9.18 5.87 -5.51
CA ARG A 176 9.64 5.06 -4.38
C ARG A 176 9.49 5.82 -3.08
N ASN A 177 9.27 5.10 -1.99
CA ASN A 177 9.37 5.61 -0.62
C ASN A 177 10.34 4.75 0.19
N ARG A 178 11.02 5.39 1.14
CA ARG A 178 11.89 4.72 2.12
C ARG A 178 11.02 4.19 3.25
N ASN A 179 10.90 2.87 3.31
CA ASN A 179 10.21 2.13 4.36
C ASN A 179 11.24 1.81 5.43
N ILE A 180 11.04 2.33 6.63
CA ILE A 180 12.05 2.24 7.70
C ILE A 180 11.40 1.91 9.05
N ILE A 181 12.04 1.03 9.80
CA ILE A 181 11.69 0.70 11.18
C ILE A 181 12.90 0.96 12.06
N VAL A 182 12.74 1.82 13.07
CA VAL A 182 13.81 2.18 14.00
C VAL A 182 13.37 1.79 15.39
N GLU A 183 14.21 1.03 16.09
CA GLU A 183 14.07 0.75 17.50
C GLU A 183 14.78 1.81 18.33
N THR A 184 14.11 2.38 19.33
CA THR A 184 14.72 3.33 20.25
C THR A 184 14.53 2.93 21.71
N THR A 185 15.55 3.21 22.52
CA THR A 185 15.49 3.12 23.98
C THR A 185 15.24 4.46 24.64
N GLU A 186 15.27 5.57 23.88
CA GLU A 186 15.03 6.92 24.38
C GLU A 186 13.63 7.06 24.98
N ASP A 187 13.47 8.00 25.90
CA ASP A 187 12.15 8.45 26.31
C ASP A 187 11.54 9.32 25.21
N VAL A 188 10.42 8.88 24.64
CA VAL A 188 9.80 9.50 23.46
C VAL A 188 8.54 10.23 23.91
N PRO A 189 8.52 11.58 23.88
CA PRO A 189 7.35 12.36 24.28
C PRO A 189 6.14 11.99 23.43
N LEU A 190 5.02 11.63 24.06
CA LEU A 190 3.81 11.25 23.33
C LEU A 190 3.01 12.48 22.91
N HIS A 191 2.87 12.69 21.61
CA HIS A 191 2.08 13.78 21.05
C HIS A 191 0.62 13.38 20.81
N GLU A 192 -0.27 14.37 20.75
CA GLU A 192 -1.66 14.16 20.34
C GLU A 192 -1.73 13.51 18.95
N GLY A 193 -2.67 12.57 18.80
CA GLY A 193 -2.83 11.74 17.60
C GLY A 193 -1.91 10.53 17.53
N PHE A 194 -1.01 10.33 18.51
CA PHE A 194 -0.11 9.18 18.56
C PHE A 194 -0.39 8.28 19.76
N ARG A 195 -0.25 6.98 19.56
CA ARG A 195 -0.30 5.96 20.62
C ARG A 195 0.68 4.83 20.33
N TRP A 196 1.16 4.21 21.40
CA TRP A 196 1.94 2.97 21.31
C TRP A 196 0.99 1.78 21.21
N PHE A 197 1.15 1.01 20.12
CA PHE A 197 0.38 -0.19 19.85
C PHE A 197 1.28 -1.41 19.96
N THR A 198 0.78 -2.53 20.46
CA THR A 198 1.41 -3.82 20.16
C THR A 198 1.14 -4.20 18.70
N LEU A 199 1.97 -5.07 18.13
CA LEU A 199 1.73 -5.61 16.80
C LEU A 199 0.40 -6.40 16.76
N GLY A 200 0.03 -7.06 17.87
CA GLY A 200 -1.24 -7.78 17.98
C GLY A 200 -2.47 -6.87 17.86
N GLN A 201 -2.44 -5.68 18.46
CA GLN A 201 -3.49 -4.67 18.28
C GLN A 201 -3.57 -4.17 16.82
N VAL A 202 -2.42 -3.95 16.17
CA VAL A 202 -2.39 -3.57 14.75
C VAL A 202 -2.93 -4.69 13.85
N HIS A 203 -2.60 -5.95 14.15
CA HIS A 203 -3.13 -7.12 13.45
C HIS A 203 -4.65 -7.23 13.56
N GLU A 204 -5.26 -6.90 14.70
CA GLU A 204 -6.71 -6.85 14.83
C GLU A 204 -7.34 -5.78 13.93
N LEU A 205 -6.70 -4.61 13.81
CA LEU A 205 -7.15 -3.54 12.92
C LEU A 205 -6.98 -3.90 11.44
N LEU A 206 -5.95 -4.67 11.07
CA LEU A 206 -5.77 -5.18 9.70
C LEU A 206 -6.89 -6.14 9.26
N ARG A 207 -7.73 -6.62 10.18
CA ARG A 207 -8.90 -7.45 9.87
C ARG A 207 -10.18 -6.62 9.72
N GLN A 208 -10.08 -5.29 9.72
CA GLN A 208 -11.19 -4.37 9.63
C GLN A 208 -11.02 -3.40 8.47
N ASP A 209 -12.15 -3.07 7.85
CA ASP A 209 -12.14 -2.23 6.66
C ASP A 209 -11.54 -0.86 6.95
N ASN A 210 -10.62 -0.44 6.10
CA ASN A 210 -10.08 0.92 6.08
C ASN A 210 -9.47 1.40 7.42
N MET A 211 -9.03 0.51 8.31
CA MET A 211 -8.49 0.93 9.62
C MET A 211 -6.99 1.23 9.61
N VAL A 212 -6.20 0.48 8.83
CA VAL A 212 -4.74 0.65 8.72
C VAL A 212 -4.40 1.15 7.32
N ASN A 213 -3.78 2.32 7.22
CA ASN A 213 -3.51 2.96 5.94
C ASN A 213 -2.45 2.20 5.12
N MET A 214 -2.40 2.50 3.82
CA MET A 214 -1.52 1.81 2.87
C MET A 214 -0.04 1.91 3.28
N ASP A 215 0.40 3.09 3.71
CA ASP A 215 1.78 3.34 4.13
C ASP A 215 2.19 2.49 5.35
N SER A 216 1.28 2.25 6.29
CA SER A 216 1.51 1.31 7.39
C SER A 216 1.63 -0.12 6.89
N ARG A 217 0.74 -0.56 6.00
CA ARG A 217 0.77 -1.93 5.46
C ARG A 217 2.09 -2.22 4.75
N THR A 218 2.62 -1.29 3.96
CA THR A 218 3.91 -1.48 3.28
C THR A 218 5.07 -1.58 4.27
N VAL A 219 5.14 -0.75 5.32
CA VAL A 219 6.21 -0.83 6.32
C VAL A 219 6.09 -2.10 7.17
N LEU A 220 4.87 -2.49 7.57
CA LEU A 220 4.60 -3.71 8.34
C LEU A 220 4.95 -4.99 7.55
N ALA A 221 4.79 -4.97 6.23
CA ALA A 221 5.22 -6.07 5.36
C ALA A 221 6.74 -6.33 5.45
N CYS A 222 7.53 -5.29 5.75
CA CYS A 222 8.98 -5.39 5.87
C CYS A 222 9.46 -5.93 7.23
N LEU A 223 8.58 -6.14 8.22
CA LEU A 223 9.00 -6.64 9.53
C LEU A 223 9.84 -7.92 9.39
N PRO A 224 10.98 -8.03 10.08
CA PRO A 224 11.79 -9.22 10.09
C PRO A 224 11.12 -10.26 10.99
N MET A 225 10.09 -10.95 10.50
CA MET A 225 9.43 -12.03 11.21
C MET A 225 9.86 -13.37 10.61
N ASN A 226 10.77 -14.08 11.27
CA ASN A 226 10.96 -15.51 11.04
C ASN A 226 10.12 -16.24 12.09
N ALA A 227 9.41 -17.28 11.67
CA ALA A 227 8.46 -18.00 12.52
C ALA A 227 9.12 -18.94 13.55
N THR A 228 10.22 -18.55 14.18
CA THR A 228 10.92 -19.39 15.16
C THR A 228 10.07 -19.64 16.42
N ALA A 229 9.12 -18.77 16.78
CA ALA A 229 8.19 -19.01 17.88
C ALA A 229 6.93 -19.77 17.44
N ARG A 230 6.42 -20.65 18.31
CA ARG A 230 5.07 -21.20 18.19
C ARG A 230 4.06 -20.04 18.33
N PRO A 231 3.07 -19.89 17.43
CA PRO A 231 1.95 -19.00 17.70
C PRO A 231 1.30 -19.48 19.02
N PRO A 232 0.87 -18.57 19.91
CA PRO A 232 0.09 -18.97 21.07
C PRO A 232 -1.09 -19.82 20.61
N GLU A 233 -1.29 -20.99 21.23
CA GLU A 233 -2.35 -21.95 20.87
C GLU A 233 -3.76 -21.33 20.82
N ARG A 234 -3.94 -20.15 21.41
CA ARG A 234 -5.22 -19.46 21.57
C ARG A 234 -5.70 -18.67 20.34
N ARG A 235 -4.91 -18.48 19.27
CA ARG A 235 -5.34 -17.56 18.18
C ARG A 235 -5.01 -17.88 16.74
N ALA A 236 -4.24 -18.93 16.46
CA ALA A 236 -3.98 -19.30 15.08
C ALA A 236 -5.33 -19.59 14.39
N GLY A 237 -5.73 -18.77 13.42
CA GLY A 237 -6.88 -19.07 12.58
C GLY A 237 -6.66 -20.40 11.85
N GLU A 238 -7.64 -20.89 11.07
CA GLU A 238 -7.47 -22.16 10.35
C GLU A 238 -6.16 -22.22 9.52
N LEU A 239 -5.69 -21.08 9.01
CA LEU A 239 -4.42 -20.96 8.29
C LEU A 239 -3.18 -20.73 9.16
N GLY A 240 -3.33 -20.27 10.41
CA GLY A 240 -2.21 -19.79 11.25
C GLY A 240 -1.05 -20.78 11.37
N PRO A 241 -1.28 -22.08 11.65
CA PRO A 241 -0.19 -23.06 11.70
C PRO A 241 0.53 -23.22 10.35
N ALA A 242 -0.19 -23.20 9.24
CA ALA A 242 0.39 -23.34 7.89
C ALA A 242 1.15 -22.08 7.46
N ILE A 243 0.72 -20.89 7.90
CA ILE A 243 1.42 -19.62 7.69
C ILE A 243 2.76 -19.64 8.45
N VAL A 244 2.72 -20.01 9.73
CA VAL A 244 3.91 -20.14 10.56
C VAL A 244 4.88 -21.14 9.95
N GLU A 245 4.39 -22.30 9.52
CA GLU A 245 5.23 -23.31 8.86
C GLU A 245 5.80 -22.80 7.52
N SER A 246 5.07 -21.97 6.79
CA SER A 246 5.54 -21.34 5.55
C SER A 246 6.72 -20.40 5.76
N PHE A 247 6.71 -19.62 6.84
CA PHE A 247 7.84 -18.76 7.24
C PHE A 247 9.04 -19.53 7.78
N ARG A 248 8.89 -20.83 8.12
CA ARG A 248 9.99 -21.71 8.55
C ARG A 248 10.67 -22.45 7.40
N GLN A 249 10.05 -22.47 6.22
CA GLN A 249 10.66 -23.10 5.06
C GLN A 249 11.99 -22.44 4.73
N ASP A 250 12.92 -23.20 4.14
CA ASP A 250 14.12 -22.62 3.56
C ASP A 250 13.67 -21.62 2.48
N PRO A 251 14.03 -20.33 2.61
CA PRO A 251 13.57 -19.32 1.67
C PRO A 251 14.12 -19.52 0.26
N GLU A 252 15.24 -20.23 0.04
CA GLU A 252 15.93 -20.40 -1.26
C GLU A 252 15.42 -19.47 -2.41
N PRO A 253 15.67 -18.14 -2.33
CA PRO A 253 14.96 -17.18 -3.18
C PRO A 253 15.46 -17.18 -4.63
N ALA A 254 16.60 -17.82 -4.90
CA ALA A 254 17.28 -17.84 -6.18
C ALA A 254 16.37 -18.29 -7.33
N GLY A 255 15.49 -19.28 -7.09
CA GLY A 255 14.52 -19.73 -8.09
C GLY A 255 13.56 -18.63 -8.51
N ILE A 256 12.98 -17.89 -7.55
CA ILE A 256 12.06 -16.77 -7.81
C ILE A 256 12.81 -15.58 -8.40
N GLN A 257 14.01 -15.28 -7.93
CA GLN A 257 14.85 -14.21 -8.47
C GLN A 257 15.18 -14.47 -9.94
N ASN A 258 15.60 -15.69 -10.29
CA ASN A 258 15.88 -16.06 -11.68
C ASN A 258 14.63 -15.92 -12.56
N TRP A 259 13.47 -16.34 -12.06
CA TRP A 259 12.20 -16.18 -12.77
C TRP A 259 11.81 -14.72 -12.99
N LEU A 260 11.93 -13.86 -11.98
CA LEU A 260 11.67 -12.43 -12.12
C LEU A 260 12.68 -11.78 -13.08
N ASN A 261 13.96 -12.15 -13.01
CA ASN A 261 14.99 -11.63 -13.92
C ASN A 261 14.73 -12.02 -15.37
N GLN A 262 14.25 -13.24 -15.63
CA GLN A 262 13.82 -13.67 -16.96
C GLN A 262 12.62 -12.84 -17.45
N ALA A 263 11.63 -12.62 -16.59
CA ALA A 263 10.48 -11.78 -16.93
C ALA A 263 10.88 -10.32 -17.22
N LYS A 264 11.79 -9.75 -16.42
CA LYS A 264 12.37 -8.41 -16.67
C LYS A 264 13.13 -8.37 -17.98
N GLY A 265 13.98 -9.35 -18.25
CA GLY A 265 14.80 -9.41 -19.48
C GLY A 265 14.00 -9.63 -20.76
N ALA A 266 12.82 -10.26 -20.67
CA ALA A 266 11.91 -10.46 -21.80
C ALA A 266 10.90 -9.31 -21.99
N CYS A 267 10.84 -8.35 -21.08
CA CYS A 267 9.88 -7.26 -21.14
C CYS A 267 10.35 -6.17 -22.12
N GLU A 268 9.55 -5.93 -23.16
CA GLU A 268 9.82 -4.89 -24.17
C GLU A 268 9.02 -3.59 -23.92
N LEU A 269 8.28 -3.51 -22.81
CA LEU A 269 7.49 -2.33 -22.50
C LEU A 269 8.37 -1.10 -22.31
N THR A 270 8.01 -0.01 -22.96
CA THR A 270 8.60 1.31 -22.74
C THR A 270 7.55 2.28 -22.26
N ALA A 271 7.93 3.13 -21.29
CA ALA A 271 7.06 4.16 -20.75
C ALA A 271 7.85 5.46 -20.59
N LYS A 272 7.31 6.55 -21.13
CA LYS A 272 7.94 7.88 -21.11
C LYS A 272 6.95 8.92 -20.62
N LEU A 273 7.42 9.87 -19.82
CA LEU A 273 6.61 11.04 -19.49
C LEU A 273 6.35 11.84 -20.77
N ALA A 274 5.11 12.30 -20.91
CA ALA A 274 4.64 13.12 -22.00
C ALA A 274 3.87 14.32 -21.43
N PRO A 275 3.67 15.41 -22.21
CA PRO A 275 2.75 16.47 -21.84
C PRO A 275 1.35 15.93 -21.56
N LEU A 276 0.70 16.36 -20.47
CA LEU A 276 -0.66 15.92 -20.14
C LEU A 276 -1.68 16.27 -21.24
N ARG A 277 -1.46 17.35 -22.01
CA ARG A 277 -2.32 17.71 -23.14
C ARG A 277 -2.28 16.73 -24.32
N ASP A 278 -1.20 15.94 -24.42
CA ASP A 278 -1.00 14.98 -25.50
C ASP A 278 -1.58 13.60 -25.15
N VAL A 279 -2.12 13.43 -23.93
CA VAL A 279 -2.76 12.19 -23.51
C VAL A 279 -4.06 12.01 -24.29
N GLY A 280 -4.07 11.05 -25.22
CA GLY A 280 -5.22 10.70 -26.03
C GLY A 280 -6.25 9.88 -25.26
N ARG A 281 -7.52 10.02 -25.62
CA ARG A 281 -8.69 9.35 -25.01
C ARG A 281 -9.03 9.78 -23.58
N TRP A 282 -8.39 10.82 -23.10
CA TRP A 282 -8.69 11.47 -21.83
C TRP A 282 -9.15 12.90 -22.09
N THR A 283 -10.25 13.31 -21.48
CA THR A 283 -10.80 14.66 -21.64
C THR A 283 -10.69 15.42 -20.34
N ARG A 284 -10.12 16.63 -20.40
CA ARG A 284 -10.14 17.61 -19.30
C ARG A 284 -11.41 18.44 -19.38
N GLY A 285 -12.34 18.20 -18.46
CA GLY A 285 -13.45 19.10 -18.18
C GLY A 285 -13.10 20.17 -17.16
N GLU A 286 -14.12 20.91 -16.71
CA GLU A 286 -13.98 21.95 -15.68
C GLU A 286 -13.57 21.37 -14.31
N ARG A 287 -14.05 20.16 -13.98
CA ARG A 287 -13.92 19.55 -12.64
C ARG A 287 -13.10 18.26 -12.60
N VAL A 288 -13.02 17.54 -13.73
CA VAL A 288 -12.39 16.22 -13.80
C VAL A 288 -11.59 16.04 -15.09
N ILE A 289 -10.53 15.22 -15.03
CA ILE A 289 -9.90 14.61 -16.21
C ILE A 289 -10.27 13.14 -16.18
N ALA A 290 -10.99 12.67 -17.20
CA ALA A 290 -11.53 11.31 -17.24
C ALA A 290 -11.30 10.66 -18.60
N HIS A 291 -11.18 9.33 -18.61
CA HIS A 291 -11.12 8.55 -19.85
C HIS A 291 -12.50 8.56 -20.54
N GLU A 292 -12.54 8.58 -21.88
CA GLU A 292 -13.77 8.63 -22.69
C GLU A 292 -14.76 7.47 -22.40
N GLU A 293 -14.24 6.33 -21.94
CA GLU A 293 -15.07 5.15 -21.57
C GLU A 293 -15.56 5.17 -20.11
N GLY A 294 -15.22 6.19 -19.31
CA GLY A 294 -15.57 6.23 -17.89
C GLY A 294 -14.88 5.14 -17.06
N ARG A 295 -13.64 4.77 -17.43
CA ARG A 295 -12.88 3.66 -16.85
C ARG A 295 -11.58 4.13 -16.19
N TYR A 296 -10.96 3.21 -15.46
CA TYR A 296 -9.66 3.35 -14.80
C TYR A 296 -9.67 4.27 -13.59
N PHE A 297 -9.72 5.59 -13.80
CA PHE A 297 -9.70 6.61 -12.75
C PHE A 297 -10.02 7.99 -13.34
N GLU A 298 -10.22 8.95 -12.46
CA GLU A 298 -10.35 10.37 -12.75
C GLU A 298 -9.29 11.17 -11.99
N VAL A 299 -8.84 12.28 -12.56
CA VAL A 299 -8.13 13.33 -11.81
C VAL A 299 -9.18 14.34 -11.35
N VAL A 300 -9.23 14.62 -10.06
CA VAL A 300 -10.22 15.51 -9.45
C VAL A 300 -9.54 16.59 -8.60
N ALA A 301 -10.14 17.76 -8.48
CA ALA A 301 -9.70 18.81 -7.57
C ALA A 301 -10.55 18.81 -6.28
N MET A 302 -9.88 18.89 -5.14
CA MET A 302 -10.54 18.91 -3.82
C MET A 302 -10.13 20.15 -3.03
N SER A 303 -11.11 20.76 -2.38
CA SER A 303 -10.92 21.67 -1.25
C SER A 303 -10.98 20.87 0.04
N VAL A 304 -10.02 21.10 0.92
CA VAL A 304 -9.92 20.43 2.22
C VAL A 304 -9.97 21.49 3.30
N THR A 305 -10.88 21.35 4.24
CA THR A 305 -10.94 22.18 5.45
C THR A 305 -10.76 21.30 6.67
N ALA A 306 -9.89 21.73 7.59
CA ALA A 306 -9.51 21.00 8.78
C ALA A 306 -9.51 21.93 10.00
N THR A 307 -10.48 21.79 10.90
CA THR A 307 -10.44 22.53 12.17
C THR A 307 -9.43 21.90 13.11
N GLY A 308 -8.65 22.71 13.81
CA GLY A 308 -7.66 22.21 14.79
C GLY A 308 -6.29 21.86 14.19
N ARG A 309 -6.07 22.05 12.88
CA ARG A 309 -4.74 22.04 12.26
C ARG A 309 -4.19 23.45 12.07
N GLU A 310 -2.86 23.53 11.99
CA GLU A 310 -2.13 24.76 11.69
C GLU A 310 -2.49 25.30 10.30
N VAL A 311 -2.47 24.44 9.27
CA VAL A 311 -3.04 24.74 7.96
C VAL A 311 -4.52 24.38 8.00
N ARG A 312 -5.37 25.40 8.06
CA ARG A 312 -6.82 25.26 8.25
C ARG A 312 -7.55 24.86 6.98
N SER A 313 -6.99 25.18 5.82
CA SER A 313 -7.55 24.80 4.53
C SER A 313 -6.47 24.77 3.45
N TRP A 314 -6.61 23.87 2.50
CA TRP A 314 -5.81 23.85 1.27
C TRP A 314 -6.61 23.17 0.17
N THR A 315 -6.14 23.33 -1.07
CA THR A 315 -6.71 22.61 -2.21
C THR A 315 -5.64 21.74 -2.87
N GLN A 316 -6.02 20.59 -3.41
CA GLN A 316 -5.10 19.74 -4.15
C GLN A 316 -5.82 18.86 -5.17
N PRO A 317 -5.11 18.40 -6.23
CA PRO A 317 -5.57 17.30 -7.04
C PRO A 317 -5.50 15.97 -6.26
N LEU A 318 -6.38 15.03 -6.62
CA LEU A 318 -6.38 13.63 -6.20
C LEU A 318 -6.74 12.74 -7.40
N ILE A 319 -6.37 11.46 -7.31
CA ILE A 319 -6.80 10.41 -8.24
C ILE A 319 -7.98 9.66 -7.63
N ALA A 320 -9.12 9.62 -8.32
CA ALA A 320 -10.32 8.91 -7.90
C ALA A 320 -10.53 7.68 -8.81
N PRO A 321 -10.37 6.43 -8.33
CA PRO A 321 -10.69 5.26 -9.13
C PRO A 321 -12.18 5.20 -9.51
N CYS A 322 -12.50 4.72 -10.71
CA CYS A 322 -13.89 4.61 -11.19
C CYS A 322 -14.67 3.42 -10.56
N GLY A 323 -14.03 2.63 -9.71
CA GLY A 323 -14.63 1.45 -9.07
C GLY A 323 -13.71 0.87 -8.01
N THR A 324 -14.19 -0.13 -7.29
CA THR A 324 -13.42 -0.85 -6.26
C THR A 324 -12.49 -1.85 -6.94
N GLY A 325 -11.20 -1.81 -6.61
CA GLY A 325 -10.26 -2.81 -7.11
C GLY A 325 -10.39 -4.15 -6.38
N LEU A 326 -9.83 -5.20 -6.99
CA LEU A 326 -9.73 -6.54 -6.42
C LEU A 326 -8.26 -6.93 -6.41
N VAL A 327 -7.78 -7.24 -5.22
CA VAL A 327 -6.40 -7.64 -4.96
C VAL A 327 -6.44 -8.97 -4.22
N GLY A 328 -5.86 -10.03 -4.77
CA GLY A 328 -5.98 -11.33 -4.12
C GLY A 328 -4.86 -12.32 -4.36
N PHE A 329 -4.57 -13.10 -3.33
CA PHE A 329 -3.78 -14.32 -3.43
C PHE A 329 -4.69 -15.54 -3.53
N LEU A 330 -4.39 -16.41 -4.50
CA LEU A 330 -4.70 -17.82 -4.35
C LEU A 330 -3.66 -18.44 -3.41
N ALA A 331 -4.12 -19.26 -2.48
CA ALA A 331 -3.31 -19.90 -1.46
C ALA A 331 -3.51 -21.41 -1.47
N SER A 332 -2.49 -22.18 -1.12
CA SER A 332 -2.59 -23.64 -1.00
C SER A 332 -1.78 -24.14 0.18
N ARG A 333 -2.28 -25.18 0.84
CA ARG A 333 -1.59 -25.90 1.93
C ARG A 333 -1.19 -27.32 1.54
N ALA A 334 -1.21 -27.67 0.26
CA ALA A 334 -1.02 -29.04 -0.22
C ALA A 334 0.32 -29.68 0.21
N ARG A 335 1.33 -28.87 0.55
CA ARG A 335 2.66 -29.31 1.01
C ARG A 335 2.84 -29.24 2.53
N GLY A 336 1.76 -29.03 3.30
CA GLY A 336 1.80 -28.90 4.76
C GLY A 336 2.14 -27.49 5.27
N TYR A 337 2.49 -26.57 4.37
CA TYR A 337 2.68 -25.14 4.63
C TYR A 337 1.96 -24.30 3.59
N LEU A 338 1.69 -23.03 3.91
CA LEU A 338 1.01 -22.12 3.01
C LEU A 338 1.94 -21.68 1.86
N GLU A 339 1.52 -21.87 0.62
CA GLU A 339 2.09 -21.20 -0.56
C GLU A 339 1.05 -20.22 -1.11
N VAL A 340 1.52 -19.13 -1.73
CA VAL A 340 0.68 -18.19 -2.48
C VAL A 340 1.10 -18.15 -3.94
N LEU A 341 0.14 -17.96 -4.84
CA LEU A 341 0.42 -17.84 -6.28
C LEU A 341 0.76 -16.37 -6.62
N LEU A 342 2.02 -16.11 -6.96
CA LEU A 342 2.47 -14.80 -7.42
C LEU A 342 2.31 -14.67 -8.93
N GLN A 343 2.23 -13.42 -9.40
CA GLN A 343 2.39 -13.10 -10.83
C GLN A 343 3.59 -12.19 -11.06
N THR A 344 4.27 -12.30 -12.20
CA THR A 344 5.16 -11.24 -12.71
C THR A 344 4.31 -10.14 -13.32
N ARG A 345 4.06 -9.08 -12.57
CA ARG A 345 3.19 -7.97 -12.94
C ARG A 345 3.99 -6.89 -13.64
N VAL A 346 3.61 -6.60 -14.88
CA VAL A 346 4.10 -5.44 -15.64
C VAL A 346 3.23 -4.22 -15.32
N GLU A 347 3.84 -3.14 -14.86
CA GLU A 347 3.20 -1.83 -14.68
C GLU A 347 4.08 -0.71 -15.22
N ALA A 348 3.50 0.13 -16.08
CA ALA A 348 4.24 1.13 -16.86
C ALA A 348 4.95 2.21 -16.01
N GLY A 349 4.39 2.52 -14.85
CA GLY A 349 4.97 3.46 -13.90
C GLY A 349 5.95 2.83 -12.91
N THR A 350 6.14 1.51 -12.88
CA THR A 350 7.08 0.89 -11.94
C THR A 350 8.53 1.16 -12.36
N PRO A 351 9.46 1.50 -11.43
CA PRO A 351 10.86 1.77 -11.78
C PRO A 351 11.55 0.62 -12.54
N ASP A 352 11.27 -0.62 -12.15
CA ASP A 352 11.84 -1.83 -12.72
C ASP A 352 10.91 -2.52 -13.72
N ILE A 353 9.78 -1.87 -14.09
CA ILE A 353 8.70 -2.31 -14.99
C ILE A 353 7.95 -3.57 -14.54
N VAL A 354 8.68 -4.63 -14.15
CA VAL A 354 8.15 -5.91 -13.69
C VAL A 354 8.47 -6.11 -12.22
N GLU A 355 7.43 -6.30 -11.42
CA GLU A 355 7.54 -6.70 -10.01
C GLU A 355 6.63 -7.92 -9.75
N LEU A 356 6.86 -8.62 -8.66
CA LEU A 356 5.99 -9.68 -8.18
C LEU A 356 4.74 -9.05 -7.56
N GLY A 357 3.59 -9.37 -8.15
CA GLY A 357 2.29 -8.95 -7.67
C GLY A 357 1.45 -10.12 -7.15
N PRO A 358 0.28 -9.82 -6.55
CA PRO A 358 -0.73 -10.80 -6.17
C PRO A 358 -1.21 -11.65 -7.34
N THR A 359 -1.94 -12.74 -7.09
CA THR A 359 -2.51 -13.56 -8.16
C THR A 359 -3.47 -12.74 -9.03
N VAL A 360 -4.29 -11.91 -8.40
CA VAL A 360 -5.21 -10.99 -9.07
C VAL A 360 -4.93 -9.59 -8.56
N GLN A 361 -4.76 -8.64 -9.47
CA GLN A 361 -4.63 -7.22 -9.18
C GLN A 361 -5.23 -6.44 -10.34
N CYS A 362 -6.50 -6.06 -10.22
CA CYS A 362 -7.19 -5.28 -11.23
C CYS A 362 -8.41 -4.57 -10.65
N MET A 363 -8.98 -3.64 -11.40
CA MET A 363 -10.33 -3.15 -11.16
C MET A 363 -11.28 -3.97 -12.02
N PRO A 364 -12.14 -4.84 -11.44
CA PRO A 364 -12.97 -5.76 -12.22
C PRO A 364 -13.81 -5.08 -13.30
N ASP A 365 -14.37 -3.90 -13.02
CA ASP A 365 -15.25 -3.17 -13.94
C ASP A 365 -14.55 -2.81 -15.26
N ASN A 366 -13.22 -2.69 -15.28
CA ASN A 366 -12.45 -2.50 -16.50
C ASN A 366 -12.40 -3.73 -17.41
N TYR A 367 -12.88 -4.90 -16.95
CA TYR A 367 -12.74 -6.18 -17.66
C TYR A 367 -14.05 -6.99 -17.75
N LEU A 368 -15.04 -6.74 -16.89
CA LEU A 368 -16.26 -7.56 -16.83
C LEU A 368 -17.09 -7.52 -18.13
N HIS A 369 -16.96 -6.46 -18.92
CA HIS A 369 -17.55 -6.34 -20.26
C HIS A 369 -16.90 -7.26 -21.31
N LEU A 370 -15.72 -7.83 -21.04
CA LEU A 370 -15.03 -8.78 -21.91
C LEU A 370 -15.54 -10.21 -21.67
N ALA A 371 -15.40 -11.05 -22.68
CA ALA A 371 -15.58 -12.49 -22.55
C ALA A 371 -14.61 -13.07 -21.49
N PRO A 372 -15.00 -14.12 -20.73
CA PRO A 372 -14.21 -14.66 -19.62
C PRO A 372 -12.74 -14.98 -19.98
N GLU A 373 -12.49 -15.46 -21.18
CA GLU A 373 -11.16 -15.88 -21.68
C GLU A 373 -10.22 -14.68 -21.93
N ARG A 374 -10.79 -13.47 -22.02
CA ARG A 374 -10.05 -12.21 -22.21
C ARG A 374 -9.88 -11.42 -20.92
N ARG A 375 -10.41 -11.92 -19.81
CA ARG A 375 -10.25 -11.30 -18.48
C ARG A 375 -8.90 -11.66 -17.88
N PRO A 376 -8.41 -10.90 -16.89
CA PRO A 376 -7.21 -11.27 -16.14
C PRO A 376 -7.32 -12.71 -15.59
N PRO A 377 -6.26 -13.53 -15.71
CA PRO A 377 -6.27 -14.88 -15.15
C PRO A 377 -6.67 -14.89 -13.69
N PHE A 378 -7.44 -15.90 -13.28
CA PHE A 378 -7.96 -16.10 -11.92
C PHE A 378 -8.91 -15.02 -11.38
N LEU A 379 -9.24 -13.96 -12.15
CA LEU A 379 -10.17 -12.90 -11.71
C LEU A 379 -11.48 -13.48 -11.20
N ASP A 380 -12.17 -14.27 -12.03
CA ASP A 380 -13.47 -14.80 -11.66
C ASP A 380 -13.37 -15.76 -10.46
N HIS A 381 -12.32 -16.57 -10.39
CA HIS A 381 -12.07 -17.47 -9.26
C HIS A 381 -11.95 -16.69 -7.93
N VAL A 382 -11.09 -15.67 -7.89
CA VAL A 382 -10.90 -14.84 -6.68
C VAL A 382 -12.16 -14.02 -6.38
N ARG A 383 -12.86 -13.50 -7.40
CA ARG A 383 -14.04 -12.64 -7.23
C ARG A 383 -15.26 -13.40 -6.72
N THR A 384 -15.51 -14.61 -7.22
CA THR A 384 -16.72 -15.39 -6.89
C THR A 384 -16.51 -16.39 -5.76
N ALA A 385 -15.29 -16.57 -5.25
CA ALA A 385 -15.03 -17.40 -4.08
C ALA A 385 -15.90 -16.98 -2.89
N GLN A 386 -16.43 -17.97 -2.17
CA GLN A 386 -17.34 -17.80 -1.04
C GLN A 386 -17.10 -18.88 0.03
N GLY A 387 -17.67 -18.66 1.22
CA GLY A 387 -17.68 -19.65 2.28
C GLY A 387 -16.28 -19.96 2.81
N LYS A 388 -16.03 -21.25 3.07
CA LYS A 388 -14.82 -21.73 3.76
C LYS A 388 -13.52 -21.49 2.97
N ASP A 389 -13.59 -21.28 1.66
CA ASP A 389 -12.40 -21.10 0.81
C ASP A 389 -11.82 -19.69 0.97
N VAL A 390 -12.62 -18.73 1.45
CA VAL A 390 -12.20 -17.34 1.67
C VAL A 390 -11.62 -17.21 3.07
N LYS A 391 -10.30 -17.00 3.16
CA LYS A 391 -9.56 -16.96 4.44
C LYS A 391 -9.30 -15.54 4.93
N TYR A 392 -9.39 -14.57 4.04
CA TYR A 392 -9.32 -13.14 4.33
C TYR A 392 -10.13 -12.40 3.28
N ASP A 393 -10.89 -11.39 3.72
CA ASP A 393 -11.76 -10.60 2.87
C ASP A 393 -12.05 -9.25 3.55
N VAL A 394 -11.29 -8.22 3.19
CA VAL A 394 -11.34 -6.90 3.83
C VAL A 394 -11.19 -5.83 2.77
N VAL A 395 -11.95 -4.74 2.89
CA VAL A 395 -11.81 -3.55 2.04
C VAL A 395 -10.79 -2.60 2.66
N LEU A 396 -9.72 -2.31 1.93
CA LEU A 396 -8.68 -1.40 2.39
C LEU A 396 -8.43 -0.34 1.33
N SER A 397 -8.17 0.89 1.75
CA SER A 397 -7.89 2.00 0.85
C SER A 397 -6.40 2.26 0.64
N GLU A 398 -6.09 2.91 -0.49
CA GLU A 398 -4.76 3.42 -0.84
C GLU A 398 -4.42 4.74 -0.11
N GLU A 399 -3.25 5.33 -0.38
CA GLU A 399 -2.76 6.58 0.26
C GLU A 399 -3.74 7.75 0.07
N GLY A 400 -4.42 8.19 1.14
CA GLY A 400 -5.40 9.27 1.09
C GLY A 400 -4.80 10.65 0.76
N GLY A 401 -3.47 10.80 0.81
CA GLY A 401 -2.77 12.00 0.38
C GLY A 401 -2.75 12.19 -1.14
N ARG A 402 -3.03 11.14 -1.93
CA ARG A 402 -2.97 11.16 -3.40
C ARG A 402 -4.19 10.55 -4.06
N PHE A 403 -4.87 9.64 -3.37
CA PHE A 403 -6.02 8.93 -3.88
C PHE A 403 -7.29 9.29 -3.13
N TYR A 404 -8.33 9.69 -3.85
CA TYR A 404 -9.63 9.97 -3.28
C TYR A 404 -10.47 8.69 -3.23
N ARG A 405 -10.75 8.21 -2.02
CA ARG A 405 -11.61 7.05 -1.75
C ARG A 405 -11.26 5.83 -2.60
N ALA A 406 -9.96 5.60 -2.81
CA ALA A 406 -9.46 4.49 -3.61
C ALA A 406 -9.48 3.21 -2.79
N GLU A 407 -10.53 2.41 -2.94
CA GLU A 407 -10.70 1.15 -2.23
C GLU A 407 -10.33 -0.05 -3.10
N ASN A 408 -9.71 -1.04 -2.45
CA ASN A 408 -9.47 -2.36 -2.97
C ASN A 408 -10.06 -3.39 -2.01
N ARG A 409 -10.75 -4.40 -2.53
CA ARG A 409 -11.12 -5.60 -1.78
C ARG A 409 -9.94 -6.56 -1.79
N TYR A 410 -9.31 -6.73 -0.64
CA TYR A 410 -8.18 -7.63 -0.45
C TYR A 410 -8.67 -9.02 -0.04
N ARG A 411 -8.29 -10.05 -0.80
CA ARG A 411 -8.75 -11.43 -0.58
C ARG A 411 -7.61 -12.44 -0.52
N ILE A 412 -7.76 -13.43 0.36
CA ILE A 412 -6.94 -14.65 0.34
C ILE A 412 -7.90 -15.83 0.16
N VAL A 413 -7.77 -16.53 -0.96
CA VAL A 413 -8.64 -17.63 -1.34
C VAL A 413 -7.82 -18.91 -1.35
N GLU A 414 -8.13 -19.84 -0.47
CA GLU A 414 -7.55 -21.17 -0.50
C GLU A 414 -8.13 -21.99 -1.65
N VAL A 415 -7.26 -22.65 -2.41
CA VAL A 415 -7.65 -23.48 -3.55
C VAL A 415 -7.44 -24.96 -3.27
N ALA A 416 -8.29 -25.77 -3.87
CA ALA A 416 -8.18 -27.22 -3.83
C ALA A 416 -6.96 -27.72 -4.63
N ASP A 417 -6.56 -28.97 -4.37
CA ASP A 417 -5.37 -29.60 -4.95
C ASP A 417 -5.41 -29.66 -6.48
N ASP A 418 -6.60 -29.85 -7.07
CA ASP A 418 -6.78 -29.85 -8.52
C ASP A 418 -6.39 -28.51 -9.16
N VAL A 419 -6.76 -27.38 -8.54
CA VAL A 419 -6.35 -26.04 -8.97
C VAL A 419 -4.86 -25.81 -8.71
N ARG A 420 -4.34 -26.27 -7.57
CA ARG A 420 -2.92 -26.14 -7.19
C ARG A 420 -1.99 -26.90 -8.15
N PHE A 421 -2.40 -28.08 -8.60
CA PHE A 421 -1.60 -28.98 -9.43
C PHE A 421 -1.94 -28.93 -10.93
N ALA A 422 -2.94 -28.14 -11.31
CA ALA A 422 -3.12 -27.75 -12.70
C ALA A 422 -1.86 -27.03 -13.24
N ALA A 423 -1.68 -27.09 -14.56
CA ALA A 423 -0.60 -26.36 -15.22
C ALA A 423 -0.70 -24.87 -14.90
N THR A 424 0.28 -24.34 -14.16
CA THR A 424 0.32 -22.92 -13.78
C THR A 424 0.53 -22.08 -15.05
N PRO A 425 -0.33 -21.08 -15.32
CA PRO A 425 -0.19 -20.26 -16.52
C PRO A 425 1.18 -19.54 -16.57
N PRO A 426 1.68 -19.20 -17.78
CA PRO A 426 2.87 -18.37 -17.91
C PRO A 426 2.75 -17.06 -17.12
N GLY A 427 3.84 -16.64 -16.50
CA GLY A 427 3.84 -15.43 -15.67
C GLY A 427 3.31 -15.63 -14.25
N PHE A 428 3.01 -16.87 -13.83
CA PHE A 428 2.62 -17.20 -12.46
C PHE A 428 3.55 -18.22 -11.82
N ARG A 429 3.75 -18.13 -10.50
CA ARG A 429 4.54 -19.09 -9.72
C ARG A 429 4.12 -19.12 -8.26
N TRP A 430 3.99 -20.33 -7.71
CA TRP A 430 3.79 -20.55 -6.28
C TRP A 430 5.05 -20.22 -5.47
N ALA A 431 4.87 -19.54 -4.35
CA ALA A 431 5.95 -19.15 -3.44
C ALA A 431 5.53 -19.30 -1.98
N SER A 432 6.47 -19.69 -1.11
CA SER A 432 6.28 -19.68 0.33
C SER A 432 6.39 -18.25 0.90
N LEU A 433 5.91 -18.04 2.11
CA LEU A 433 6.04 -16.76 2.80
C LEU A 433 7.47 -16.49 3.27
N ALA A 434 8.28 -17.55 3.50
CA ALA A 434 9.72 -17.42 3.68
C ALA A 434 10.40 -16.81 2.44
N GLN A 435 10.02 -17.28 1.24
CA GLN A 435 10.50 -16.72 -0.03
C GLN A 435 10.14 -15.23 -0.17
N LEU A 436 8.89 -14.85 0.07
CA LEU A 436 8.48 -13.43 0.04
C LEU A 436 9.27 -12.60 1.07
N SER A 437 9.47 -13.14 2.28
CA SER A 437 10.21 -12.47 3.35
C SER A 437 11.71 -12.33 3.07
N ALA A 438 12.30 -13.22 2.28
CA ALA A 438 13.68 -13.07 1.83
C ALA A 438 13.83 -12.01 0.74
N LEU A 439 12.76 -11.70 0.00
CA LEU A 439 12.76 -10.68 -1.05
C LEU A 439 12.38 -9.28 -0.55
N ILE A 440 11.58 -9.18 0.52
CA ILE A 440 11.12 -7.89 1.07
C ILE A 440 12.24 -6.90 1.45
N PRO A 441 13.45 -7.31 1.91
CA PRO A 441 14.52 -6.37 2.21
C PRO A 441 15.14 -5.73 0.96
N HIS A 442 14.69 -6.11 -0.23
CA HIS A 442 15.23 -5.66 -1.51
C HIS A 442 14.18 -4.90 -2.33
N SER A 443 14.58 -3.76 -2.89
CA SER A 443 13.77 -2.98 -3.83
C SER A 443 13.51 -3.77 -5.12
N GLY A 444 12.37 -3.51 -5.78
CA GLY A 444 12.11 -4.01 -7.14
C GLY A 444 11.68 -5.48 -7.21
N TYR A 445 11.30 -6.08 -6.07
CA TYR A 445 10.77 -7.45 -6.02
C TYR A 445 9.27 -7.49 -5.80
N LEU A 446 8.74 -6.98 -4.69
CA LEU A 446 7.31 -7.06 -4.36
C LEU A 446 6.64 -5.70 -4.53
N ASN A 447 5.57 -5.65 -5.33
CA ASN A 447 4.78 -4.44 -5.48
C ASN A 447 3.90 -4.15 -4.24
N VAL A 448 3.32 -2.96 -4.16
CA VAL A 448 2.64 -2.47 -2.95
C VAL A 448 1.41 -3.29 -2.58
N GLU A 449 0.71 -3.86 -3.55
CA GLU A 449 -0.42 -4.75 -3.34
C GLU A 449 0.00 -6.09 -2.74
N ALA A 450 1.10 -6.68 -3.23
CA ALA A 450 1.67 -7.89 -2.65
C ALA A 450 2.19 -7.66 -1.23
N ARG A 451 2.82 -6.50 -0.97
CA ARG A 451 3.24 -6.10 0.38
C ARG A 451 2.04 -5.95 1.33
N SER A 452 0.97 -5.31 0.87
CA SER A 452 -0.27 -5.18 1.65
C SER A 452 -0.87 -6.54 2.02
N LEU A 453 -0.98 -7.47 1.05
CA LEU A 453 -1.46 -8.83 1.36
C LEU A 453 -0.51 -9.60 2.28
N LEU A 454 0.82 -9.42 2.17
CA LEU A 454 1.78 -10.03 3.09
C LEU A 454 1.60 -9.54 4.52
N ALA A 455 1.39 -8.23 4.72
CA ALA A 455 1.05 -7.67 6.03
C ALA A 455 -0.27 -8.25 6.57
N CYS A 456 -1.29 -8.39 5.71
CA CYS A 456 -2.57 -9.00 6.09
C CYS A 456 -2.41 -10.49 6.46
N MET A 457 -1.57 -11.24 5.74
CA MET A 457 -1.28 -12.65 6.06
C MET A 457 -0.61 -12.80 7.43
N ARG A 458 0.31 -11.90 7.79
CA ARG A 458 0.93 -11.90 9.12
C ARG A 458 -0.08 -11.65 10.24
N ALA A 459 -1.15 -10.90 9.94
CA ALA A 459 -2.25 -10.70 10.86
C ALA A 459 -3.14 -11.94 11.04
N LEU A 460 -2.95 -13.02 10.27
CA LEU A 460 -3.69 -14.29 10.40
C LEU A 460 -2.93 -15.36 11.20
N CYS A 461 -1.67 -15.09 11.57
CA CYS A 461 -0.84 -15.96 12.40
C CYS A 461 -1.41 -16.19 13.80
#